data_AF-A0AAD5UNC9-F1
#
_entry.id   AF-A0AAD5UNC9-F1
#
_cell.length_a   1.000
_cell.length_b   1.000
_cell.length_c   1.000
_cell.angle_alpha   90.00
_cell.angle_beta   90.00
_cell.angle_gamma   90.00
#
_symmetry.space_group_name_H-M   'P 1'
#
loop_
_entity.id
_entity.type
_entity.pdbx_description
1 polymer ?
#
loop_
_entity_poly.entity_id
_entity_poly.type
_entity_poly.pdbx_seq_one_letter_code
_entity_poly.pdbx_strand_id
1 'polypeptide(L)'
;MPPATSSTPWAGESASTSKSSEVAHPPPTPTSAPVAEIVPTELLSAISRRKLNANTPLIADAWHKALTAANLLSKYPSIPSGIKSGFRVGIPNIISTHTPPNSPSLITHNSHFHQILRHELSTGRFLGPFSRVTIEALIGPFQSSPLSIIPKPHKPDAFRLIQNFSFPHSNLPYPSINHTINSDDYPCTWGTFNTICLIVWYLPEGSQAAVRDIAEAYRTMPLHPSQWPGAVVRISPNDQFCIDTSAAFGVASNAGAYGHIADAGTDIMRSRGLGPISKWVDDHVFFRVPTAKISDYNRLRKAWATSIADHGGMHKSGGRIWYGGAILPDDRVAEFDEDLLFPITTQPGQDGIFPYSMEDIDRLSDELGIPWQKDKDRPFSQSFTFTGFDWNIQKKTVALTEAKRLKSCTAN
;
A
#
# COMPACT_ATOMS: atom_id res chain seq x y z
N MET A 1 68.16 -4.78 -32.00
CA MET A 1 69.39 -5.13 -32.77
C MET A 1 69.67 -3.98 -33.73
N PRO A 2 70.94 -3.61 -33.93
CA PRO A 2 71.56 -2.34 -33.48
C PRO A 2 71.71 -1.34 -34.67
N PRO A 3 72.59 -0.29 -34.72
CA PRO A 3 73.44 0.38 -33.71
C PRO A 3 73.51 1.94 -33.80
N ALA A 4 74.18 2.53 -32.81
CA ALA A 4 75.23 3.58 -32.83
C ALA A 4 75.06 4.97 -33.48
N THR A 5 75.49 5.99 -32.72
CA THR A 5 76.34 7.17 -33.07
C THR A 5 76.60 7.90 -31.74
N SER A 6 77.79 8.05 -31.14
CA SER A 6 79.09 8.63 -31.55
C SER A 6 78.93 10.01 -32.22
N SER A 7 79.53 11.13 -31.85
CA SER A 7 80.47 11.53 -30.78
C SER A 7 80.85 13.01 -31.02
N THR A 8 81.12 13.76 -29.92
CA THR A 8 82.10 14.88 -29.79
C THR A 8 81.80 16.29 -30.34
N PRO A 9 82.47 17.37 -29.81
CA PRO A 9 81.74 18.48 -29.16
C PRO A 9 82.30 19.91 -29.46
N TRP A 10 81.69 20.90 -28.77
CA TRP A 10 82.23 22.15 -28.19
C TRP A 10 83.02 23.20 -29.01
N ALA A 11 82.49 24.44 -28.94
CA ALA A 11 83.12 25.76 -28.65
C ALA A 11 82.38 26.86 -29.44
N GLY A 12 82.07 28.04 -28.94
CA GLY A 12 82.47 28.74 -27.71
C GLY A 12 81.63 30.00 -27.50
N GLU A 13 81.98 30.70 -26.43
CA GLU A 13 81.24 31.71 -25.67
C GLU A 13 81.02 33.05 -26.37
N SER A 14 79.99 33.78 -25.92
CA SER A 14 80.12 35.20 -25.55
C SER A 14 79.01 35.63 -24.61
N ALA A 15 79.40 36.23 -23.49
CA ALA A 15 78.55 36.74 -22.44
C ALA A 15 78.17 38.21 -22.66
N SER A 16 76.98 38.62 -22.19
CA SER A 16 76.74 39.97 -21.65
C SER A 16 75.53 39.96 -20.71
N THR A 17 75.60 40.80 -19.70
CA THR A 17 74.96 40.70 -18.37
C THR A 17 73.78 41.65 -18.14
N SER A 18 72.93 41.29 -17.16
CA SER A 18 72.07 42.13 -16.28
C SER A 18 70.72 42.60 -16.88
N LYS A 19 69.58 42.69 -16.19
CA LYS A 19 69.23 42.80 -14.75
C LYS A 19 67.90 42.09 -14.41
N SER A 20 67.76 41.84 -13.12
CA SER A 20 66.68 41.26 -12.32
C SER A 20 65.32 41.98 -12.35
N SER A 21 64.24 41.20 -12.21
CA SER A 21 63.04 41.51 -11.41
C SER A 21 62.28 40.22 -11.13
N GLU A 22 62.47 39.65 -9.94
CA GLU A 22 61.61 38.58 -9.41
C GLU A 22 60.26 39.19 -9.01
N VAL A 23 59.19 38.71 -9.64
CA VAL A 23 57.81 38.94 -9.17
C VAL A 23 57.38 37.65 -8.47
N ALA A 24 57.23 37.71 -7.15
CA ALA A 24 56.73 36.60 -6.35
C ALA A 24 55.25 36.34 -6.69
N HIS A 25 54.96 35.16 -7.25
CA HIS A 25 53.59 34.65 -7.36
C HIS A 25 53.19 33.96 -6.05
N PRO A 26 52.09 34.34 -5.39
CA PRO A 26 51.59 33.61 -4.23
C PRO A 26 51.09 32.22 -4.67
N PRO A 27 51.23 31.18 -3.82
CA PRO A 27 50.77 29.84 -4.16
C PRO A 27 49.24 29.83 -4.33
N PRO A 28 48.69 29.11 -5.33
CA PRO A 28 47.25 28.98 -5.48
C PRO A 28 46.72 28.20 -4.27
N THR A 29 45.96 28.88 -3.43
CA THR A 29 45.18 28.24 -2.37
C THR A 29 44.11 27.38 -3.04
N PRO A 30 44.07 26.05 -2.83
CA PRO A 30 42.97 25.24 -3.32
C PRO A 30 41.74 25.59 -2.49
N THR A 31 40.94 26.53 -3.00
CA THR A 31 39.59 26.75 -2.52
C THR A 31 38.75 25.59 -3.04
N SER A 32 38.76 24.47 -2.29
CA SER A 32 37.77 23.42 -2.46
C SER A 32 36.44 23.96 -1.97
N ALA A 33 35.76 24.74 -2.80
CA ALA A 33 34.34 24.94 -2.66
C ALA A 33 33.67 23.56 -2.81
N PRO A 34 32.80 23.12 -1.88
CA PRO A 34 32.06 21.90 -2.11
C PRO A 34 31.26 22.09 -3.40
N VAL A 35 31.53 21.25 -4.40
CA VAL A 35 30.70 21.13 -5.58
C VAL A 35 29.34 20.68 -5.05
N ALA A 36 28.39 21.61 -4.96
CA ALA A 36 27.00 21.27 -4.77
C ALA A 36 26.60 20.44 -5.99
N GLU A 37 26.42 19.15 -5.79
CA GLU A 37 25.87 18.25 -6.80
C GLU A 37 24.54 18.87 -7.26
N ILE A 38 24.49 19.36 -8.50
CA ILE A 38 23.30 20.04 -9.01
C ILE A 38 22.23 18.97 -9.15
N VAL A 39 21.29 18.93 -8.19
CA VAL A 39 20.10 18.09 -8.31
C VAL A 39 19.38 18.52 -9.59
N PRO A 40 19.13 17.61 -10.54
CA PRO A 40 18.39 17.95 -11.75
C PRO A 40 17.09 18.68 -11.40
N THR A 41 16.88 19.86 -11.99
CA THR A 41 15.70 20.71 -11.73
C THR A 41 14.39 19.95 -11.90
N GLU A 42 14.37 18.95 -12.79
CA GLU A 42 13.23 18.07 -13.02
C GLU A 42 12.88 17.20 -11.79
N LEU A 43 13.87 16.67 -11.07
CA LEU A 43 13.65 15.86 -9.87
C LEU A 43 13.17 16.69 -8.69
N LEU A 44 13.72 17.89 -8.51
CA LEU A 44 13.23 18.88 -7.52
C LEU A 44 11.77 19.22 -7.78
N SER A 45 11.44 19.44 -9.06
CA SER A 45 10.08 19.71 -9.50
C SER A 45 9.17 18.50 -9.27
N ALA A 46 9.64 17.28 -9.53
CA ALA A 46 8.90 16.05 -9.28
C ALA A 46 8.55 15.85 -7.79
N ILE A 47 9.51 16.08 -6.89
CA ILE A 47 9.29 16.04 -5.44
C ILE A 47 8.29 17.12 -5.01
N SER A 48 8.49 18.36 -5.46
CA SER A 48 7.61 19.48 -5.10
C SER A 48 6.18 19.22 -5.57
N ARG A 49 6.01 18.72 -6.81
CA ARG A 49 4.72 18.27 -7.31
C ARG A 49 4.13 17.15 -6.47
N ARG A 50 4.93 16.14 -6.08
CA ARG A 50 4.46 15.02 -5.26
C ARG A 50 4.05 15.43 -3.84
N LYS A 51 4.69 16.44 -3.26
CA LYS A 51 4.31 17.00 -1.95
C LYS A 51 2.95 17.70 -2.02
N LEU A 52 2.62 18.30 -3.15
CA LEU A 52 1.35 19.00 -3.38
C LEU A 52 0.23 18.08 -3.86
N ASN A 53 0.58 17.08 -4.67
CA ASN A 53 -0.34 16.15 -5.29
C ASN A 53 0.18 14.72 -5.09
N ALA A 54 -0.46 14.00 -4.17
CA ALA A 54 -0.23 12.59 -3.97
C ALA A 54 -0.47 11.78 -5.26
N ASN A 55 0.32 10.73 -5.48
CA ASN A 55 0.09 9.80 -6.59
C ASN A 55 -0.78 8.65 -6.12
N THR A 56 -2.03 8.67 -6.56
CA THR A 56 -3.03 7.68 -6.20
C THR A 56 -4.13 7.67 -7.26
N PRO A 57 -4.75 6.52 -7.55
CA PRO A 57 -5.94 6.48 -8.37
C PRO A 57 -7.18 7.04 -7.64
N LEU A 58 -7.15 7.12 -6.30
CA LEU A 58 -8.27 7.56 -5.48
C LEU A 58 -8.57 9.06 -5.66
N ILE A 59 -9.85 9.43 -5.71
CA ILE A 59 -10.28 10.80 -6.04
C ILE A 59 -10.75 11.53 -4.77
N ALA A 60 -9.86 12.30 -4.13
CA ALA A 60 -10.10 12.92 -2.82
C ALA A 60 -11.44 13.69 -2.70
N ASP A 61 -11.78 14.51 -3.70
CA ASP A 61 -13.00 15.32 -3.69
C ASP A 61 -14.26 14.45 -3.83
N ALA A 62 -14.20 13.36 -4.59
CA ALA A 62 -15.29 12.40 -4.73
C ALA A 62 -15.53 11.64 -3.41
N TRP A 63 -14.45 11.22 -2.74
CA TRP A 63 -14.53 10.62 -1.40
C TRP A 63 -15.12 11.59 -0.39
N HIS A 64 -14.66 12.84 -0.35
CA HIS A 64 -15.21 13.87 0.54
C HIS A 64 -16.72 14.06 0.32
N LYS A 65 -17.13 14.21 -0.95
CA LYS A 65 -18.54 14.37 -1.33
C LYS A 65 -19.37 13.15 -0.93
N ALA A 66 -18.90 11.94 -1.22
CA ALA A 66 -19.60 10.71 -0.90
C ALA A 66 -19.75 10.50 0.61
N LEU A 67 -18.68 10.70 1.38
CA LEU A 67 -18.71 10.62 2.85
C LEU A 67 -19.65 11.66 3.45
N THR A 68 -19.66 12.88 2.93
CA THR A 68 -20.56 13.94 3.40
C THR A 68 -22.02 13.59 3.11
N ALA A 69 -22.32 13.14 1.89
CA ALA A 69 -23.67 12.73 1.49
C ALA A 69 -24.21 11.55 2.31
N ALA A 70 -23.31 10.64 2.72
CA ALA A 70 -23.64 9.49 3.55
C ALA A 70 -23.63 9.77 5.07
N ASN A 71 -23.31 10.99 5.50
CA ASN A 71 -23.09 11.35 6.90
C ASN A 71 -21.99 10.50 7.60
N LEU A 72 -20.96 10.14 6.85
CA LEU A 72 -19.84 9.30 7.29
C LEU A 72 -18.54 10.08 7.53
N LEU A 73 -18.52 11.39 7.28
CA LEU A 73 -17.30 12.20 7.41
C LEU A 73 -16.76 12.23 8.84
N SER A 74 -17.62 12.18 9.86
CA SER A 74 -17.20 12.08 11.26
C SER A 74 -16.58 10.73 11.62
N LYS A 75 -17.00 9.65 10.93
CA LYS A 75 -16.46 8.29 11.08
C LYS A 75 -15.11 8.15 10.36
N TYR A 76 -14.94 8.83 9.23
CA TYR A 76 -13.75 8.75 8.36
C TYR A 76 -13.12 10.14 8.06
N PRO A 77 -12.78 10.95 9.08
CA PRO A 77 -12.41 12.36 8.87
C PRO A 77 -11.08 12.52 8.14
N SER A 78 -10.18 11.55 8.29
CA SER A 78 -8.83 11.61 7.72
C SER A 78 -8.78 11.23 6.24
N ILE A 79 -9.75 10.46 5.73
CA ILE A 79 -9.68 9.82 4.40
C ILE A 79 -9.49 10.85 3.27
N PRO A 80 -10.30 11.92 3.13
CA PRO A 80 -10.11 12.86 2.03
C PRO A 80 -8.75 13.55 2.05
N SER A 81 -8.30 13.96 3.25
CA SER A 81 -7.01 14.62 3.42
C SER A 81 -5.83 13.67 3.14
N GLY A 82 -5.97 12.40 3.54
CA GLY A 82 -4.98 11.36 3.30
C GLY A 82 -4.85 11.00 1.82
N ILE A 83 -5.95 10.95 1.08
CA ILE A 83 -5.91 10.76 -0.38
C ILE A 83 -5.21 11.94 -1.05
N LYS A 84 -5.53 13.18 -0.66
CA LYS A 84 -5.00 14.39 -1.28
C LYS A 84 -3.52 14.64 -0.99
N SER A 85 -3.12 14.48 0.27
CA SER A 85 -1.82 14.94 0.79
C SER A 85 -0.94 13.80 1.31
N GLY A 86 -1.43 12.55 1.22
CA GLY A 86 -0.78 11.36 1.75
C GLY A 86 -1.20 11.00 3.18
N PHE A 87 -1.18 9.70 3.48
CA PHE A 87 -1.50 9.12 4.77
C PHE A 87 -0.28 9.09 5.69
N ARG A 88 -0.51 9.26 7.00
CA ARG A 88 0.49 9.03 8.04
C ARG A 88 0.28 7.63 8.58
N VAL A 89 1.33 6.81 8.53
CA VAL A 89 1.30 5.38 8.86
C VAL A 89 2.23 5.04 10.04
N GLY A 90 2.61 6.06 10.81
CA GLY A 90 3.36 5.89 12.06
C GLY A 90 4.87 5.80 11.86
N ILE A 91 5.37 6.04 10.63
CA ILE A 91 6.81 6.18 10.41
C ILE A 91 7.31 7.36 11.26
N PRO A 92 8.29 7.15 12.15
CA PRO A 92 8.78 8.19 13.05
C PRO A 92 9.61 9.21 12.28
N ASN A 93 9.83 10.37 12.90
CA ASN A 93 10.81 11.31 12.37
C ASN A 93 12.22 10.69 12.44
N ILE A 94 12.89 10.60 11.29
CA ILE A 94 14.23 10.03 11.21
C ILE A 94 15.26 11.13 11.47
N ILE A 95 16.10 10.93 12.49
CA ILE A 95 17.07 11.94 12.95
C ILE A 95 18.50 11.67 12.47
N SER A 96 18.77 10.46 11.97
CA SER A 96 20.09 10.04 11.49
C SER A 96 19.93 9.14 10.28
N THR A 97 20.83 9.30 9.30
CA THR A 97 20.77 8.50 8.07
C THR A 97 21.36 7.12 8.27
N HIS A 98 20.57 6.09 7.93
CA HIS A 98 21.00 4.69 7.98
C HIS A 98 20.69 3.99 6.66
N THR A 99 21.74 3.46 6.00
CA THR A 99 21.65 2.90 4.64
C THR A 99 22.22 1.48 4.56
N PRO A 100 21.61 0.50 5.26
CA PRO A 100 22.08 -0.89 5.22
C PRO A 100 22.12 -1.45 3.79
N PRO A 101 23.04 -2.40 3.50
CA PRO A 101 23.08 -3.07 2.21
C PRO A 101 21.84 -3.93 1.96
N ASN A 102 21.45 -4.02 0.69
CA ASN A 102 20.40 -4.95 0.26
C ASN A 102 20.87 -6.40 0.31
N SER A 103 19.92 -7.33 0.26
CA SER A 103 20.20 -8.76 0.14
C SER A 103 20.95 -9.09 -1.17
N PRO A 104 21.89 -10.06 -1.16
CA PRO A 104 22.52 -10.58 -2.38
C PRO A 104 21.54 -11.09 -3.43
N SER A 105 20.30 -11.41 -3.05
CA SER A 105 19.23 -11.81 -3.99
C SER A 105 18.99 -10.81 -5.13
N LEU A 106 19.24 -9.51 -4.91
CA LEU A 106 19.13 -8.50 -5.97
C LEU A 106 20.19 -8.66 -7.06
N ILE A 107 21.34 -9.25 -6.74
CA ILE A 107 22.37 -9.59 -7.71
C ILE A 107 21.97 -10.89 -8.43
N THR A 108 21.55 -11.91 -7.68
CA THR A 108 21.10 -13.19 -8.23
C THR A 108 19.93 -13.04 -9.21
N HIS A 109 18.99 -12.13 -8.93
CA HIS A 109 17.81 -11.88 -9.75
C HIS A 109 17.81 -10.46 -10.34
N ASN A 110 18.98 -9.99 -10.78
CA ASN A 110 19.20 -8.62 -11.21
C ASN A 110 18.26 -8.13 -12.33
N SER A 111 18.00 -8.97 -13.33
CA SER A 111 17.09 -8.63 -14.44
C SER A 111 15.66 -8.32 -13.95
N HIS A 112 15.12 -9.18 -13.09
CA HIS A 112 13.80 -9.01 -12.50
C HIS A 112 13.74 -7.80 -11.55
N PHE A 113 14.80 -7.58 -10.76
CA PHE A 113 14.90 -6.40 -9.92
C PHE A 113 14.85 -5.11 -10.75
N HIS A 114 15.62 -5.01 -11.83
CA HIS A 114 15.59 -3.83 -12.70
C HIS A 114 14.26 -3.66 -13.45
N GLN A 115 13.57 -4.75 -13.80
CA GLN A 115 12.23 -4.67 -14.37
C GLN A 115 11.23 -4.05 -13.37
N ILE A 116 11.23 -4.51 -12.12
CA ILE A 116 10.39 -3.96 -11.05
C ILE A 116 10.76 -2.49 -10.80
N LEU A 117 12.04 -2.17 -10.69
CA LEU A 117 12.50 -0.80 -10.46
C LEU A 117 12.05 0.15 -11.58
N ARG A 118 12.20 -0.24 -12.85
CA ARG A 118 11.72 0.57 -13.98
C ARG A 118 10.22 0.79 -13.92
N HIS A 119 9.45 -0.22 -13.54
CA HIS A 119 8.00 -0.11 -13.37
C HIS A 119 7.61 0.85 -12.23
N GLU A 120 8.26 0.76 -11.07
CA GLU A 120 8.00 1.66 -9.94
C GLU A 120 8.37 3.11 -10.24
N LEU A 121 9.43 3.33 -11.04
CA LEU A 121 9.82 4.66 -11.53
C LEU A 121 8.84 5.19 -12.59
N SER A 122 8.44 4.36 -13.57
CA SER A 122 7.57 4.79 -14.67
C SER A 122 6.13 5.07 -14.23
N THR A 123 5.64 4.34 -13.22
CA THR A 123 4.35 4.62 -12.54
C THR A 123 4.45 5.80 -11.57
N GLY A 124 5.66 6.34 -11.39
CA GLY A 124 5.93 7.48 -10.53
C GLY A 124 5.79 7.17 -9.04
N ARG A 125 5.69 5.91 -8.60
CA ARG A 125 5.62 5.56 -7.17
C ARG A 125 6.96 5.78 -6.48
N PHE A 126 8.05 5.50 -7.20
CA PHE A 126 9.40 5.85 -6.80
C PHE A 126 9.82 7.19 -7.41
N LEU A 127 10.45 8.04 -6.60
CA LEU A 127 11.17 9.22 -7.07
C LEU A 127 12.67 8.97 -6.95
N GLY A 128 13.41 9.26 -8.02
CA GLY A 128 14.86 9.05 -8.08
C GLY A 128 15.31 8.62 -9.48
N PRO A 129 16.52 8.06 -9.62
CA PRO A 129 17.51 7.81 -8.57
C PRO A 129 18.14 9.09 -7.98
N PHE A 130 18.54 9.05 -6.72
CA PHE A 130 19.24 10.13 -6.01
C PHE A 130 20.56 9.63 -5.41
N SER A 131 21.56 10.52 -5.32
CA SER A 131 22.70 10.31 -4.42
C SER A 131 22.24 10.48 -2.95
N ARG A 132 23.02 9.96 -2.01
CA ARG A 132 22.78 10.16 -0.58
C ARG A 132 22.72 11.65 -0.20
N VAL A 133 23.67 12.45 -0.68
CA VAL A 133 23.75 13.89 -0.41
C VAL A 133 22.49 14.59 -0.91
N THR A 134 22.04 14.23 -2.11
CA THR A 134 20.84 14.80 -2.71
C THR A 134 19.59 14.50 -1.89
N ILE A 135 19.34 13.24 -1.52
CA ILE A 135 18.14 12.88 -0.76
C ILE A 135 18.14 13.49 0.65
N GLU A 136 19.31 13.54 1.32
CA GLU A 136 19.46 14.21 2.63
C GLU A 136 19.12 15.70 2.55
N ALA A 137 19.52 16.38 1.47
CA ALA A 137 19.16 17.78 1.23
C ALA A 137 17.65 17.98 0.97
N LEU A 138 16.95 16.95 0.48
CA LEU A 138 15.55 17.07 0.02
C LEU A 138 14.51 16.72 1.09
N ILE A 139 14.80 15.70 1.88
CA ILE A 139 13.87 15.16 2.87
C ILE A 139 14.48 15.03 4.28
N GLY A 140 15.74 15.44 4.45
CA GLY A 140 16.47 15.29 5.71
C GLY A 140 17.07 13.89 5.90
N PRO A 141 17.54 13.57 7.12
CA PRO A 141 18.03 12.24 7.44
C PRO A 141 16.97 11.17 7.16
N PHE A 142 17.41 10.00 6.70
CA PHE A 142 16.48 8.94 6.27
C PHE A 142 17.00 7.54 6.61
N GLN A 143 16.10 6.58 6.74
CA GLN A 143 16.44 5.19 6.98
C GLN A 143 15.96 4.34 5.82
N SER A 144 16.88 3.73 5.08
CA SER A 144 16.50 2.81 4.02
C SER A 144 16.26 1.41 4.57
N SER A 145 15.13 0.81 4.21
CA SER A 145 14.86 -0.60 4.50
C SER A 145 15.49 -1.50 3.43
N PRO A 146 16.32 -2.51 3.80
CA PRO A 146 16.95 -3.40 2.85
C PRO A 146 15.92 -4.08 1.95
N LEU A 147 16.24 -4.11 0.65
CA LEU A 147 15.49 -4.86 -0.33
C LEU A 147 15.98 -6.30 -0.42
N SER A 148 15.04 -7.23 -0.62
CA SER A 148 15.29 -8.59 -1.10
C SER A 148 14.30 -8.94 -2.20
N ILE A 149 14.65 -9.88 -3.06
CA ILE A 149 13.76 -10.34 -4.14
C ILE A 149 13.69 -11.86 -4.14
N ILE A 150 12.47 -12.39 -4.17
CA ILE A 150 12.21 -13.83 -4.13
C ILE A 150 11.24 -14.25 -5.25
N PRO A 151 11.36 -15.47 -5.80
CA PRO A 151 10.35 -16.03 -6.68
C PRO A 151 9.00 -16.17 -5.96
N LYS A 152 7.90 -15.89 -6.65
CA LYS A 152 6.55 -16.17 -6.14
C LYS A 152 6.31 -17.68 -6.23
N PRO A 153 5.84 -18.32 -5.14
CA PRO A 153 5.46 -19.72 -5.18
C PRO A 153 4.43 -19.98 -6.28
N HIS A 154 4.64 -21.05 -7.06
CA HIS A 154 3.70 -21.54 -8.09
C HIS A 154 3.38 -20.56 -9.23
N LYS A 155 4.18 -19.51 -9.42
CA LYS A 155 4.12 -18.63 -10.59
C LYS A 155 5.52 -18.50 -11.18
N PRO A 156 5.88 -19.33 -12.18
CA PRO A 156 7.14 -19.21 -12.91
C PRO A 156 7.36 -17.77 -13.38
N ASP A 157 8.60 -17.29 -13.31
CA ASP A 157 9.03 -15.96 -13.74
C ASP A 157 8.35 -14.76 -13.04
N ALA A 158 7.54 -14.99 -12.01
CA ALA A 158 6.96 -13.92 -11.21
C ALA A 158 7.76 -13.73 -9.92
N PHE A 159 8.32 -12.55 -9.71
CA PHE A 159 9.12 -12.23 -8.51
C PHE A 159 8.41 -11.24 -7.61
N ARG A 160 8.77 -11.25 -6.32
CA ARG A 160 8.30 -10.29 -5.31
C ARG A 160 9.50 -9.56 -4.73
N LEU A 161 9.50 -8.24 -4.89
CA LEU A 161 10.38 -7.37 -4.14
C LEU A 161 9.84 -7.22 -2.71
N ILE A 162 10.71 -7.36 -1.73
CA ILE A 162 10.41 -7.24 -0.30
C ILE A 162 11.24 -6.08 0.23
N GLN A 163 10.57 -5.13 0.86
CA GLN A 163 11.22 -4.07 1.63
C GLN A 163 11.14 -4.43 3.11
N ASN A 164 12.28 -4.70 3.74
CA ASN A 164 12.31 -5.18 5.12
C ASN A 164 12.25 -4.02 6.13
N PHE A 165 11.03 -3.59 6.47
CA PHE A 165 10.78 -2.57 7.51
C PHE A 165 11.04 -3.06 8.94
N SER A 166 11.27 -4.36 9.13
CA SER A 166 11.64 -4.96 10.42
C SER A 166 13.16 -5.06 10.62
N PHE A 167 13.96 -4.66 9.63
CA PHE A 167 15.41 -4.53 9.79
C PHE A 167 15.77 -3.22 10.50
N PRO A 168 16.70 -3.24 11.48
CA PRO A 168 17.40 -4.39 12.04
C PRO A 168 16.57 -5.16 13.09
N HIS A 169 16.80 -6.48 13.21
CA HIS A 169 16.06 -7.33 14.15
C HIS A 169 16.62 -7.29 15.59
N SER A 170 17.91 -6.99 15.76
CA SER A 170 18.60 -6.56 16.99
C SER A 170 20.09 -6.36 16.63
N ASN A 171 20.90 -5.73 17.50
CA ASN A 171 22.36 -5.52 17.37
C ASN A 171 22.86 -4.28 16.61
N LEU A 172 21.98 -3.37 16.18
CA LEU A 172 22.39 -2.06 15.64
C LEU A 172 21.88 -0.93 16.56
N PRO A 173 22.56 0.23 16.59
CA PRO A 173 22.25 1.34 17.50
C PRO A 173 20.99 2.15 17.10
N TYR A 174 20.18 1.65 16.17
CA TYR A 174 18.95 2.29 15.70
C TYR A 174 17.84 1.23 15.52
N PRO A 175 16.57 1.58 15.82
CA PRO A 175 15.47 0.63 15.70
C PRO A 175 15.05 0.42 14.24
N SER A 176 14.36 -0.68 13.98
CA SER A 176 13.65 -0.86 12.72
C SER A 176 12.42 0.07 12.66
N ILE A 177 11.93 0.36 11.44
CA ILE A 177 10.73 1.19 11.26
C ILE A 177 9.55 0.56 12.00
N ASN A 178 9.35 -0.75 11.83
CA ASN A 178 8.25 -1.46 12.48
C ASN A 178 8.34 -1.52 14.00
N HIS A 179 9.54 -1.48 14.59
CA HIS A 179 9.68 -1.46 16.05
C HIS A 179 9.01 -0.23 16.68
N THR A 180 8.87 0.85 15.92
CA THR A 180 8.27 2.11 16.40
C THR A 180 6.77 2.25 16.09
N ILE A 181 6.17 1.27 15.41
CA ILE A 181 4.78 1.33 14.95
C ILE A 181 3.95 0.33 15.75
N ASN A 182 2.94 0.84 16.45
CA ASN A 182 1.89 0.00 17.01
C ASN A 182 0.76 -0.19 15.99
N SER A 183 0.54 -1.42 15.52
CA SER A 183 -0.53 -1.72 14.56
C SER A 183 -1.93 -1.48 15.13
N ASP A 184 -2.09 -1.54 16.45
CA ASP A 184 -3.39 -1.32 17.10
C ASP A 184 -3.88 0.12 16.97
N ASP A 185 -3.00 1.07 16.62
CA ASP A 185 -3.35 2.47 16.35
C ASP A 185 -4.00 2.67 14.97
N TYR A 186 -4.07 1.62 14.15
CA TYR A 186 -4.66 1.63 12.81
C TYR A 186 -5.81 0.63 12.71
N PRO A 187 -6.88 0.80 13.50
CA PRO A 187 -7.94 -0.19 13.56
C PRO A 187 -8.85 -0.12 12.32
N CYS A 188 -9.32 -1.29 11.87
CA CYS A 188 -10.30 -1.40 10.79
C CYS A 188 -11.13 -2.69 10.94
N THR A 189 -12.21 -2.83 10.15
CA THR A 189 -13.04 -4.04 10.20
C THR A 189 -12.49 -5.16 9.33
N TRP A 190 -12.80 -6.40 9.71
CA TRP A 190 -12.41 -7.59 8.98
C TRP A 190 -13.59 -8.55 8.87
N GLY A 191 -13.88 -8.97 7.64
CA GLY A 191 -14.80 -10.05 7.29
C GLY A 191 -14.22 -11.40 7.69
N THR A 192 -14.21 -11.67 9.00
CA THR A 192 -13.71 -12.93 9.57
C THR A 192 -14.55 -14.12 9.10
N PHE A 193 -14.02 -15.34 9.25
CA PHE A 193 -14.77 -16.55 8.96
C PHE A 193 -16.15 -16.58 9.64
N ASN A 194 -16.22 -16.22 10.92
CA ASN A 194 -17.49 -16.17 11.67
C ASN A 194 -18.45 -15.10 11.10
N THR A 195 -17.93 -13.95 10.71
CA THR A 195 -18.72 -12.88 10.07
C THR A 195 -19.35 -13.37 8.77
N ILE A 196 -18.56 -14.04 7.91
CA ILE A 196 -19.07 -14.61 6.65
C ILE A 196 -20.06 -15.74 6.90
N CYS A 197 -19.82 -16.61 7.89
CA CYS A 197 -20.79 -17.64 8.30
C CYS A 197 -22.13 -17.03 8.69
N LEU A 198 -22.12 -15.95 9.48
CA LEU A 198 -23.32 -15.27 9.93
C LEU A 198 -24.09 -14.64 8.75
N ILE A 199 -23.38 -13.95 7.85
CA ILE A 199 -23.98 -13.39 6.63
C ILE A 199 -24.61 -14.52 5.80
N VAL A 200 -23.84 -15.56 5.46
CA VAL A 200 -24.32 -16.67 4.64
C VAL A 200 -25.50 -17.37 5.30
N TRP A 201 -25.48 -17.58 6.62
CA TRP A 201 -26.58 -18.22 7.34
C TRP A 201 -27.91 -17.49 7.12
N TYR A 202 -27.93 -16.17 7.29
CA TYR A 202 -29.15 -15.37 7.22
C TYR A 202 -29.51 -14.83 5.84
N LEU A 203 -28.65 -15.00 4.83
CA LEU A 203 -29.01 -14.65 3.45
C LEU A 203 -30.25 -15.45 2.98
N PRO A 204 -31.27 -14.79 2.43
CA PRO A 204 -32.45 -15.46 1.88
C PRO A 204 -32.09 -16.42 0.75
N GLU A 205 -32.93 -17.43 0.53
CA GLU A 205 -32.80 -18.32 -0.62
C GLU A 205 -32.75 -17.53 -1.94
N GLY A 206 -31.91 -17.98 -2.87
CA GLY A 206 -31.67 -17.31 -4.15
C GLY A 206 -30.59 -16.22 -4.11
N SER A 207 -30.08 -15.86 -2.93
CA SER A 207 -28.98 -14.89 -2.81
C SER A 207 -27.69 -15.37 -3.49
N GLN A 208 -26.87 -14.40 -3.90
CA GLN A 208 -25.61 -14.62 -4.60
C GLN A 208 -24.49 -13.78 -3.99
N ALA A 209 -23.25 -14.16 -4.27
CA ALA A 209 -22.07 -13.37 -3.93
C ALA A 209 -21.13 -13.22 -5.12
N ALA A 210 -20.48 -12.06 -5.22
CA ALA A 210 -19.37 -11.77 -6.11
C ALA A 210 -18.12 -11.44 -5.28
N VAL A 211 -16.95 -11.77 -5.79
CA VAL A 211 -15.66 -11.49 -5.13
C VAL A 211 -14.79 -10.65 -6.03
N ARG A 212 -14.18 -9.62 -5.46
CA ARG A 212 -13.40 -8.60 -6.13
C ARG A 212 -12.10 -8.37 -5.37
N ASP A 213 -10.99 -8.25 -6.08
CA ASP A 213 -9.67 -7.99 -5.50
C ASP A 213 -9.24 -6.58 -5.90
N ILE A 214 -8.65 -5.83 -4.98
CA ILE A 214 -8.14 -4.49 -5.29
C ILE A 214 -6.74 -4.62 -5.91
N ALA A 215 -6.58 -4.02 -7.10
CA ALA A 215 -5.30 -3.99 -7.79
C ALA A 215 -4.26 -3.20 -6.97
N GLU A 216 -3.21 -3.89 -6.54
CA GLU A 216 -2.09 -3.31 -5.79
C GLU A 216 -2.53 -2.45 -4.59
N ALA A 217 -3.49 -2.91 -3.78
CA ALA A 217 -4.12 -2.20 -2.66
C ALA A 217 -3.23 -1.17 -1.93
N TYR A 218 -2.09 -1.58 -1.36
CA TYR A 218 -1.20 -0.64 -0.65
C TYR A 218 -0.61 0.44 -1.54
N ARG A 219 -0.34 0.15 -2.81
CA ARG A 219 0.17 1.14 -3.77
C ARG A 219 -0.86 2.20 -4.13
N THR A 220 -2.15 1.99 -3.83
CA THR A 220 -3.19 3.02 -3.97
C THR A 220 -3.16 4.04 -2.84
N MET A 221 -2.48 3.74 -1.72
CA MET A 221 -2.39 4.60 -0.55
C MET A 221 -1.11 5.45 -0.59
N PRO A 222 -1.19 6.75 -0.91
CA PRO A 222 -0.02 7.62 -0.92
C PRO A 222 0.47 7.90 0.50
N LEU A 223 1.77 8.05 0.71
CA LEU A 223 2.35 8.43 1.99
C LEU A 223 2.48 9.94 2.09
N HIS A 224 2.14 10.50 3.26
CA HIS A 224 2.39 11.90 3.56
C HIS A 224 3.90 12.17 3.48
N PRO A 225 4.36 13.34 2.98
CA PRO A 225 5.79 13.63 2.83
C PRO A 225 6.64 13.44 4.09
N SER A 226 6.05 13.64 5.28
CA SER A 226 6.72 13.37 6.56
C SER A 226 7.00 11.90 6.85
N GLN A 227 6.53 10.97 6.03
CA GLN A 227 6.73 9.52 6.18
C GLN A 227 7.78 9.00 5.20
N TRP A 228 8.09 9.75 4.15
CA TRP A 228 9.07 9.38 3.12
C TRP A 228 10.47 9.05 3.66
N PRO A 229 11.00 9.73 4.71
CA PRO A 229 12.32 9.40 5.26
C PRO A 229 12.46 7.95 5.74
N GLY A 230 11.39 7.29 6.18
CA GLY A 230 11.43 5.87 6.56
C GLY A 230 11.03 4.91 5.44
N ALA A 231 10.68 5.41 4.26
CA ALA A 231 10.26 4.62 3.10
C ALA A 231 11.31 4.57 1.98
N VAL A 232 12.47 5.20 2.17
CA VAL A 232 13.56 5.21 1.18
C VAL A 232 14.05 3.79 0.90
N VAL A 233 14.37 3.52 -0.36
CA VAL A 233 14.98 2.27 -0.80
C VAL A 233 16.34 2.53 -1.41
N ARG A 234 17.31 1.68 -1.08
CA ARG A 234 18.60 1.63 -1.77
C ARG A 234 18.42 0.78 -3.04
N ILE A 235 18.83 1.27 -4.20
CA ILE A 235 18.60 0.61 -5.49
C ILE A 235 19.88 0.19 -6.21
N SER A 236 21.04 0.54 -5.67
CA SER A 236 22.35 0.19 -6.22
C SER A 236 23.39 -0.04 -5.11
N PRO A 237 24.39 -0.90 -5.31
CA PRO A 237 25.57 -0.98 -4.44
C PRO A 237 26.35 0.34 -4.33
N ASN A 238 26.24 1.21 -5.34
CA ASN A 238 26.92 2.52 -5.37
C ASN A 238 26.10 3.64 -4.72
N ASP A 239 25.29 3.31 -3.70
CA ASP A 239 24.52 4.29 -2.91
C ASP A 239 23.62 5.22 -3.74
N GLN A 240 22.87 4.61 -4.66
CA GLN A 240 21.73 5.27 -5.28
C GLN A 240 20.44 4.90 -4.55
N PHE A 241 19.56 5.88 -4.38
CA PHE A 241 18.33 5.76 -3.60
C PHE A 241 17.11 6.22 -4.39
N CYS A 242 15.96 5.63 -4.06
CA CYS A 242 14.66 6.18 -4.46
C CYS A 242 13.80 6.42 -3.21
N ILE A 243 12.95 7.44 -3.29
CA ILE A 243 11.89 7.66 -2.30
C ILE A 243 10.67 6.85 -2.74
N ASP A 244 10.26 5.86 -1.95
CA ASP A 244 8.93 5.26 -2.11
C ASP A 244 7.89 6.19 -1.49
N THR A 245 7.01 6.71 -2.33
CA THR A 245 6.01 7.71 -1.93
C THR A 245 4.64 7.09 -1.69
N SER A 246 4.52 5.78 -1.84
CA SER A 246 3.29 5.01 -1.62
C SER A 246 3.50 4.01 -0.49
N ALA A 247 2.41 3.57 0.12
CA ALA A 247 2.49 2.50 1.09
C ALA A 247 2.96 1.20 0.42
N ALA A 248 3.67 0.38 1.17
CA ALA A 248 4.28 -0.86 0.70
C ALA A 248 3.92 -2.02 1.62
N PHE A 249 4.06 -3.24 1.12
CA PHE A 249 4.04 -4.42 1.98
C PHE A 249 5.18 -4.35 3.00
N GLY A 250 4.91 -4.78 4.22
CA GLY A 250 5.91 -4.95 5.27
C GLY A 250 5.87 -3.90 6.38
N VAL A 251 5.26 -2.73 6.18
CA VAL A 251 5.02 -1.78 7.29
C VAL A 251 3.88 -2.30 8.17
N ALA A 252 4.08 -2.34 9.49
CA ALA A 252 3.16 -2.97 10.44
C ALA A 252 1.73 -2.36 10.43
N SER A 253 1.63 -1.06 10.21
CA SER A 253 0.36 -0.31 10.18
C SER A 253 -0.39 -0.36 8.85
N ASN A 254 0.28 -0.69 7.74
CA ASN A 254 -0.30 -0.49 6.40
C ASN A 254 -1.55 -1.33 6.13
N ALA A 255 -1.64 -2.54 6.71
CA ALA A 255 -2.83 -3.37 6.62
C ALA A 255 -4.05 -2.68 7.26
N GLY A 256 -3.86 -2.12 8.45
CA GLY A 256 -4.88 -1.35 9.17
C GLY A 256 -5.23 -0.04 8.48
N ALA A 257 -4.21 0.73 8.08
CA ALA A 257 -4.39 2.02 7.40
C ALA A 257 -5.13 1.88 6.07
N TYR A 258 -4.76 0.89 5.24
CA TYR A 258 -5.51 0.58 4.02
C TYR A 258 -6.90 0.02 4.36
N GLY A 259 -6.99 -0.85 5.37
CA GLY A 259 -8.25 -1.38 5.83
C GLY A 259 -9.26 -0.30 6.22
N HIS A 260 -8.81 0.82 6.78
CA HIS A 260 -9.64 1.99 7.08
C HIS A 260 -10.17 2.70 5.81
N ILE A 261 -9.36 2.79 4.76
CA ILE A 261 -9.81 3.27 3.43
C ILE A 261 -10.87 2.31 2.88
N ALA A 262 -10.64 1.01 2.97
CA ALA A 262 -11.57 -0.01 2.49
C ALA A 262 -12.87 -0.06 3.33
N ASP A 263 -12.81 0.22 4.64
CA ASP A 263 -14.00 0.38 5.50
C ASP A 263 -14.86 1.53 4.97
N ALA A 264 -14.24 2.70 4.76
CA ALA A 264 -14.93 3.87 4.22
C ALA A 264 -15.51 3.61 2.82
N GLY A 265 -14.78 2.91 1.95
CA GLY A 265 -15.26 2.54 0.61
C GLY A 265 -16.48 1.62 0.65
N THR A 266 -16.46 0.60 1.52
CA THR A 266 -17.59 -0.32 1.68
C THR A 266 -18.80 0.37 2.32
N ASP A 267 -18.60 1.25 3.30
CA ASP A 267 -19.68 2.04 3.90
C ASP A 267 -20.31 3.03 2.91
N ILE A 268 -19.51 3.66 2.03
CA ILE A 268 -20.05 4.49 0.95
C ILE A 268 -20.93 3.64 0.03
N MET A 269 -20.48 2.44 -0.39
CA MET A 269 -21.28 1.56 -1.25
C MET A 269 -22.57 1.09 -0.56
N ARG A 270 -22.49 0.73 0.73
CA ARG A 270 -23.66 0.41 1.56
C ARG A 270 -24.64 1.57 1.64
N SER A 271 -24.16 2.80 1.84
CA SER A 271 -25.00 4.00 1.87
C SER A 271 -25.74 4.26 0.56
N ARG A 272 -25.21 3.74 -0.55
CA ARG A 272 -25.85 3.79 -1.88
C ARG A 272 -26.80 2.63 -2.12
N GLY A 273 -26.93 1.69 -1.18
CA GLY A 273 -27.88 0.58 -1.24
C GLY A 273 -27.29 -0.75 -1.69
N LEU A 274 -25.98 -0.85 -1.91
CA LEU A 274 -25.33 -2.12 -2.23
C LEU A 274 -25.12 -2.93 -0.94
N GLY A 275 -25.30 -4.24 -1.05
CA GLY A 275 -24.83 -5.17 -0.04
C GLY A 275 -25.82 -6.28 0.35
N PRO A 276 -25.49 -7.08 1.38
CA PRO A 276 -24.35 -6.92 2.29
C PRO A 276 -22.97 -6.91 1.61
N ILE A 277 -21.99 -6.24 2.22
CA ILE A 277 -20.61 -6.19 1.72
C ILE A 277 -19.71 -6.61 2.88
N SER A 278 -18.63 -7.33 2.62
CA SER A 278 -17.60 -7.66 3.62
C SER A 278 -16.23 -7.68 2.94
N LYS A 279 -15.15 -7.59 3.70
CA LYS A 279 -13.78 -7.56 3.14
C LYS A 279 -12.72 -8.20 4.01
N TRP A 280 -11.65 -8.64 3.38
CA TRP A 280 -10.41 -9.06 4.01
C TRP A 280 -9.23 -8.45 3.26
N VAL A 281 -8.72 -7.32 3.78
CA VAL A 281 -7.67 -6.52 3.14
C VAL A 281 -8.10 -6.08 1.74
N ASP A 282 -7.50 -6.64 0.70
CA ASP A 282 -7.73 -6.38 -0.73
C ASP A 282 -8.92 -7.17 -1.29
N ASP A 283 -9.25 -8.32 -0.70
CA ASP A 283 -10.40 -9.14 -1.08
C ASP A 283 -11.71 -8.53 -0.57
N HIS A 284 -12.66 -8.27 -1.46
CA HIS A 284 -14.00 -7.79 -1.15
C HIS A 284 -15.04 -8.82 -1.61
N VAL A 285 -16.04 -9.08 -0.78
CA VAL A 285 -17.19 -9.91 -1.13
C VAL A 285 -18.46 -9.07 -1.09
N PHE A 286 -19.19 -9.08 -2.20
CA PHE A 286 -20.45 -8.39 -2.38
C PHE A 286 -21.55 -9.43 -2.42
N PHE A 287 -22.57 -9.29 -1.58
CA PHE A 287 -23.73 -10.17 -1.55
C PHE A 287 -24.94 -9.45 -2.10
N ARG A 288 -25.75 -10.13 -2.90
CA ARG A 288 -27.04 -9.60 -3.37
C ARG A 288 -28.18 -10.55 -3.02
N VAL A 289 -29.30 -9.96 -2.62
CA VAL A 289 -30.52 -10.65 -2.18
C VAL A 289 -31.58 -10.48 -3.27
N PRO A 290 -32.41 -11.48 -3.59
CA PRO A 290 -33.51 -11.30 -4.54
C PRO A 290 -34.42 -10.13 -4.13
N THR A 291 -34.82 -9.32 -5.11
CA THR A 291 -35.57 -8.07 -4.92
C THR A 291 -36.85 -8.28 -4.10
N ALA A 292 -37.55 -9.40 -4.34
CA ALA A 292 -38.75 -9.80 -3.59
C ALA A 292 -38.50 -10.05 -2.09
N LYS A 293 -37.25 -10.25 -1.67
CA LYS A 293 -36.85 -10.53 -0.27
C LYS A 293 -36.18 -9.35 0.42
N ILE A 294 -35.92 -8.24 -0.29
CA ILE A 294 -35.19 -7.08 0.26
C ILE A 294 -35.93 -6.48 1.45
N SER A 295 -37.26 -6.33 1.40
CA SER A 295 -38.02 -5.73 2.50
C SER A 295 -37.86 -6.53 3.79
N ASP A 296 -37.99 -7.85 3.72
CA ASP A 296 -37.83 -8.74 4.88
C ASP A 296 -36.40 -8.72 5.42
N TYR A 297 -35.42 -8.77 4.52
CA TYR A 297 -34.01 -8.74 4.91
C TYR A 297 -33.60 -7.39 5.51
N ASN A 298 -34.13 -6.27 5.01
CA ASN A 298 -33.90 -4.95 5.61
C ASN A 298 -34.53 -4.83 7.00
N ARG A 299 -35.70 -5.46 7.27
CA ARG A 299 -36.25 -5.53 8.63
C ARG A 299 -35.33 -6.30 9.56
N LEU A 300 -34.75 -7.41 9.10
CA LEU A 300 -33.77 -8.18 9.87
C LEU A 300 -32.50 -7.36 10.16
N ARG A 301 -31.93 -6.68 9.14
CA ARG A 301 -30.78 -5.78 9.31
C ARG A 301 -31.05 -4.69 10.33
N LYS A 302 -32.23 -4.05 10.28
CA LYS A 302 -32.64 -3.04 11.25
C LYS A 302 -32.73 -3.60 12.67
N ALA A 303 -33.25 -4.82 12.84
CA ALA A 303 -33.31 -5.47 14.16
C ALA A 303 -31.90 -5.74 14.71
N TRP A 304 -30.96 -6.17 13.87
CA TRP A 304 -29.57 -6.32 14.29
C TRP A 304 -28.88 -4.98 14.58
N ALA A 305 -29.13 -3.93 13.81
CA ALA A 305 -28.60 -2.60 14.10
C ALA A 305 -29.07 -2.11 15.49
N THR A 306 -30.33 -2.34 15.85
CA THR A 306 -30.83 -2.10 17.21
C THR A 306 -30.12 -2.98 18.23
N SER A 307 -29.99 -4.29 17.96
CA SER A 307 -29.26 -5.20 18.85
C SER A 307 -27.81 -4.78 19.06
N ILE A 308 -27.13 -4.28 18.03
CA ILE A 308 -25.75 -3.78 18.12
C ILE A 308 -25.70 -2.57 19.05
N ALA A 309 -26.62 -1.61 18.88
CA ALA A 309 -26.70 -0.45 19.76
C ALA A 309 -26.94 -0.85 21.23
N ASP A 310 -27.83 -1.83 21.47
CA ASP A 310 -28.15 -2.33 22.81
C ASP A 310 -26.97 -3.06 23.49
N HIS A 311 -26.03 -3.60 22.70
CA HIS A 311 -24.85 -4.33 23.20
C HIS A 311 -23.56 -3.47 23.19
N GLY A 312 -23.69 -2.15 23.14
CA GLY A 312 -22.56 -1.21 23.26
C GLY A 312 -21.93 -0.79 21.92
N GLY A 313 -22.49 -1.22 20.79
CA GLY A 313 -22.13 -0.74 19.47
C GLY A 313 -20.79 -1.29 18.97
N MET A 314 -19.85 -0.38 18.75
CA MET A 314 -18.54 -0.67 18.16
C MET A 314 -17.55 -1.13 19.24
N HIS A 315 -16.87 -2.25 18.97
CA HIS A 315 -15.80 -2.78 19.81
C HIS A 315 -14.45 -2.72 19.07
N LYS A 316 -13.36 -2.66 19.85
CA LYS A 316 -11.99 -2.75 19.35
C LYS A 316 -11.22 -3.81 20.12
N SER A 317 -10.64 -4.77 19.39
CA SER A 317 -9.76 -5.82 19.94
C SER A 317 -8.44 -5.80 19.18
N GLY A 318 -7.40 -5.19 19.78
CA GLY A 318 -6.17 -4.84 19.06
C GLY A 318 -6.47 -3.93 17.86
N GLY A 319 -5.88 -4.20 16.70
CA GLY A 319 -6.17 -3.52 15.42
C GLY A 319 -7.49 -3.89 14.73
N ARG A 320 -8.38 -4.67 15.35
CA ARG A 320 -9.69 -5.04 14.75
C ARG A 320 -10.84 -4.24 15.34
N ILE A 321 -11.64 -3.62 14.47
CA ILE A 321 -12.98 -3.11 14.78
C ILE A 321 -14.02 -4.18 14.44
N TRP A 322 -15.02 -4.34 15.28
CA TRP A 322 -16.17 -5.22 15.06
C TRP A 322 -17.39 -4.72 15.83
N TYR A 323 -18.58 -5.18 15.46
CA TYR A 323 -19.85 -4.80 16.11
C TYR A 323 -20.49 -6.04 16.71
N GLY A 324 -20.82 -5.97 18.01
CA GLY A 324 -21.39 -7.10 18.76
C GLY A 324 -22.89 -7.03 18.80
N GLY A 325 -23.58 -8.10 18.40
CA GLY A 325 -25.02 -8.24 18.53
C GLY A 325 -25.42 -9.17 19.67
N ALA A 326 -26.59 -9.80 19.52
CA ALA A 326 -27.12 -10.76 20.49
C ALA A 326 -26.22 -11.99 20.67
N ILE A 327 -26.40 -12.66 21.81
CA ILE A 327 -25.78 -13.96 22.10
C ILE A 327 -26.43 -15.04 21.22
N LEU A 328 -25.58 -15.82 20.55
CA LEU A 328 -25.96 -16.96 19.72
C LEU A 328 -26.26 -18.19 20.59
N PRO A 329 -26.95 -19.21 20.06
CA PRO A 329 -27.28 -20.44 20.82
C PRO A 329 -26.09 -21.23 21.37
N ASP A 330 -24.87 -20.92 20.92
CA ASP A 330 -23.61 -21.52 21.39
C ASP A 330 -22.82 -20.59 22.33
N ASP A 331 -23.52 -19.64 22.96
CA ASP A 331 -23.00 -18.64 23.91
C ASP A 331 -21.97 -17.65 23.35
N ARG A 332 -21.72 -17.66 22.03
CA ARG A 332 -20.87 -16.67 21.38
C ARG A 332 -21.66 -15.40 21.07
N VAL A 333 -20.97 -14.25 21.06
CA VAL A 333 -21.54 -13.00 20.57
C VAL A 333 -21.64 -13.05 19.04
N ALA A 334 -22.78 -12.61 18.48
CA ALA A 334 -22.88 -12.38 17.04
C ALA A 334 -21.93 -11.22 16.64
N GLU A 335 -20.90 -11.51 15.85
CA GLU A 335 -19.94 -10.51 15.39
C GLU A 335 -20.22 -10.07 13.95
N PHE A 336 -20.27 -8.75 13.75
CA PHE A 336 -20.43 -8.12 12.44
C PHE A 336 -19.22 -7.22 12.10
N ASP A 337 -18.98 -6.98 10.81
CA ASP A 337 -17.97 -6.06 10.29
C ASP A 337 -18.59 -4.75 9.74
N GLU A 338 -19.86 -4.51 10.04
CA GLU A 338 -20.62 -3.28 9.78
C GLU A 338 -21.65 -3.02 10.90
N ASP A 339 -22.14 -1.79 10.99
CA ASP A 339 -23.19 -1.37 11.94
C ASP A 339 -24.63 -1.64 11.45
N LEU A 340 -24.77 -2.14 10.21
CA LEU A 340 -26.03 -2.53 9.57
C LEU A 340 -27.03 -1.38 9.38
N LEU A 341 -26.59 -0.12 9.50
CA LEU A 341 -27.48 1.05 9.44
C LEU A 341 -28.04 1.32 8.04
N PHE A 342 -27.28 0.98 6.99
CA PHE A 342 -27.71 1.22 5.62
C PHE A 342 -28.58 0.07 5.09
N PRO A 343 -29.80 0.37 4.58
CA PRO A 343 -30.65 -0.62 3.94
C PRO A 343 -30.18 -0.92 2.52
N ILE A 344 -30.49 -2.12 2.05
CA ILE A 344 -30.30 -2.47 0.63
C ILE A 344 -31.41 -1.80 -0.18
N THR A 345 -31.06 -1.19 -1.31
CA THR A 345 -32.02 -0.59 -2.24
C THR A 345 -31.72 -1.02 -3.67
N THR A 346 -32.76 -1.11 -4.49
CA THR A 346 -32.62 -1.41 -5.92
C THR A 346 -31.90 -0.28 -6.62
N GLN A 347 -30.85 -0.62 -7.34
CA GLN A 347 -30.04 0.28 -8.14
C GLN A 347 -30.61 0.40 -9.57
N PRO A 348 -30.24 1.45 -10.31
CA PRO A 348 -30.65 1.59 -11.71
C PRO A 348 -30.19 0.42 -12.59
N GLY A 349 -29.02 -0.16 -12.31
CA GLY A 349 -28.44 -1.30 -13.02
C GLY A 349 -28.98 -2.66 -12.57
N GLN A 350 -30.24 -2.73 -12.12
CA GLN A 350 -30.92 -3.96 -11.66
C GLN A 350 -30.66 -5.14 -12.61
N ASP A 351 -30.28 -6.29 -12.06
CA ASP A 351 -29.92 -7.50 -12.82
C ASP A 351 -30.99 -8.58 -12.59
N GLY A 352 -31.98 -8.60 -13.47
CA GLY A 352 -33.12 -9.52 -13.39
C GLY A 352 -33.83 -9.41 -12.05
N ILE A 353 -33.75 -10.46 -11.23
CA ILE A 353 -34.38 -10.49 -9.90
C ILE A 353 -33.54 -9.81 -8.82
N PHE A 354 -32.33 -9.31 -9.10
CA PHE A 354 -31.41 -8.78 -8.09
C PHE A 354 -31.31 -7.26 -8.12
N PRO A 355 -31.12 -6.60 -6.96
CA PRO A 355 -31.15 -5.16 -6.83
C PRO A 355 -30.01 -4.44 -7.54
N TYR A 356 -28.90 -5.11 -7.82
CA TYR A 356 -27.74 -4.48 -8.45
C TYR A 356 -26.85 -5.50 -9.17
N SER A 357 -26.02 -5.00 -10.07
CA SER A 357 -25.12 -5.77 -10.93
C SER A 357 -23.64 -5.51 -10.60
N MET A 358 -22.74 -6.19 -11.32
CA MET A 358 -21.32 -5.86 -11.29
C MET A 358 -21.05 -4.44 -11.83
N GLU A 359 -21.88 -3.94 -12.76
CA GLU A 359 -21.75 -2.60 -13.33
C GLU A 359 -22.07 -1.51 -12.33
N ASP A 360 -22.99 -1.74 -11.38
CA ASP A 360 -23.23 -0.79 -10.28
C ASP A 360 -22.03 -0.68 -9.33
N ILE A 361 -21.34 -1.81 -9.08
CA ILE A 361 -20.07 -1.81 -8.31
C ILE A 361 -19.02 -1.01 -9.08
N ASP A 362 -18.87 -1.26 -10.38
CA ASP A 362 -17.91 -0.56 -11.24
C ASP A 362 -18.17 0.95 -11.23
N ARG A 363 -19.40 1.37 -11.49
CA ARG A 363 -19.80 2.78 -11.49
C ARG A 363 -19.44 3.49 -10.17
N LEU A 364 -19.80 2.91 -9.03
CA LEU A 364 -19.52 3.52 -7.72
C LEU A 364 -18.02 3.51 -7.39
N SER A 365 -17.29 2.48 -7.82
CA SER A 365 -15.85 2.42 -7.63
C SER A 365 -15.08 3.38 -8.52
N ASP A 366 -15.50 3.54 -9.77
CA ASP A 366 -14.90 4.46 -10.73
C ASP A 366 -15.09 5.92 -10.27
N GLU A 367 -16.25 6.26 -9.71
CA GLU A 367 -16.50 7.56 -9.07
C GLU A 367 -15.47 7.87 -7.96
N LEU A 368 -15.02 6.84 -7.24
CA LEU A 368 -14.07 6.94 -6.12
C LEU A 368 -12.61 6.72 -6.53
N GLY A 369 -12.37 6.25 -7.76
CA GLY A 369 -11.05 5.84 -8.24
C GLY A 369 -10.52 4.55 -7.59
N ILE A 370 -11.41 3.63 -7.18
CA ILE A 370 -11.05 2.34 -6.58
C ILE A 370 -10.69 1.34 -7.70
N PRO A 371 -9.44 0.88 -7.80
CA PRO A 371 -9.01 0.04 -8.92
C PRO A 371 -9.22 -1.45 -8.61
N TRP A 372 -10.17 -2.08 -9.29
CA TRP A 372 -10.36 -3.53 -9.21
C TRP A 372 -9.37 -4.29 -10.10
N GLN A 373 -8.84 -5.41 -9.60
CA GLN A 373 -8.05 -6.37 -10.36
C GLN A 373 -8.99 -7.27 -11.18
N LYS A 374 -9.52 -6.72 -12.29
CA LYS A 374 -10.58 -7.34 -13.10
C LYS A 374 -10.34 -8.81 -13.48
N ASP A 375 -9.10 -9.20 -13.76
CA ASP A 375 -8.74 -10.59 -14.10
C ASP A 375 -8.99 -11.61 -12.96
N LYS A 376 -9.15 -11.13 -11.72
CA LYS A 376 -9.48 -11.95 -10.55
C LYS A 376 -10.95 -11.90 -10.18
N ASP A 377 -11.75 -11.07 -10.84
CA ASP A 377 -13.17 -10.89 -10.50
C ASP A 377 -13.91 -12.23 -10.60
N ARG A 378 -14.71 -12.50 -9.58
CA ARG A 378 -15.66 -13.61 -9.56
C ARG A 378 -17.06 -13.03 -9.61
N PRO A 379 -17.82 -13.24 -10.69
CA PRO A 379 -19.15 -12.69 -10.83
C PRO A 379 -20.12 -13.32 -9.82
N PHE A 380 -21.30 -12.71 -9.69
CA PHE A 380 -22.32 -13.19 -8.78
C PHE A 380 -22.70 -14.65 -9.02
N SER A 381 -22.62 -15.45 -7.97
CA SER A 381 -22.94 -16.87 -7.97
C SER A 381 -23.45 -17.31 -6.60
N GLN A 382 -24.20 -18.42 -6.56
CA GLN A 382 -24.61 -19.07 -5.30
C GLN A 382 -23.44 -19.77 -4.61
N SER A 383 -22.36 -20.05 -5.34
CA SER A 383 -21.10 -20.56 -4.78
C SER A 383 -19.96 -19.60 -5.09
N PHE A 384 -19.13 -19.29 -4.09
CA PHE A 384 -18.02 -18.35 -4.24
C PHE A 384 -16.82 -18.77 -3.39
N THR A 385 -15.62 -18.40 -3.85
CA THR A 385 -14.39 -18.60 -3.09
C THR A 385 -13.98 -17.28 -2.46
N PHE A 386 -13.86 -17.22 -1.13
CA PHE A 386 -13.41 -16.04 -0.41
C PHE A 386 -12.43 -16.46 0.68
N THR A 387 -11.31 -15.75 0.78
CA THR A 387 -10.21 -16.03 1.71
C THR A 387 -9.79 -17.51 1.74
N GLY A 388 -9.88 -18.19 0.59
CA GLY A 388 -9.51 -19.60 0.38
C GLY A 388 -10.48 -20.65 0.92
N PHE A 389 -11.69 -20.25 1.25
CA PHE A 389 -12.82 -21.13 1.52
C PHE A 389 -13.80 -21.10 0.35
N ASP A 390 -14.34 -22.26 -0.01
CA ASP A 390 -15.42 -22.42 -0.96
C ASP A 390 -16.75 -22.44 -0.20
N TRP A 391 -17.56 -21.41 -0.44
CA TRP A 391 -18.85 -21.19 0.21
C TRP A 391 -19.98 -21.56 -0.74
N ASN A 392 -21.02 -22.19 -0.23
CA ASN A 392 -22.28 -22.39 -0.94
C ASN A 392 -23.44 -21.77 -0.16
N ILE A 393 -24.03 -20.71 -0.71
CA ILE A 393 -25.07 -19.90 -0.07
C ILE A 393 -26.37 -20.67 0.05
N GLN A 394 -26.74 -21.46 -0.96
CA GLN A 394 -28.00 -22.20 -0.95
C GLN A 394 -27.98 -23.38 0.02
N LYS A 395 -26.88 -24.14 0.02
CA LYS A 395 -26.70 -25.31 0.89
C LYS A 395 -26.22 -24.95 2.30
N LYS A 396 -25.83 -23.69 2.54
CA LYS A 396 -25.24 -23.22 3.80
C LYS A 396 -24.00 -24.03 4.21
N THR A 397 -23.15 -24.38 3.24
CA THR A 397 -21.93 -25.16 3.48
C THR A 397 -20.67 -24.37 3.18
N VAL A 398 -19.57 -24.70 3.85
CA VAL A 398 -18.24 -24.16 3.58
C VAL A 398 -17.20 -25.27 3.62
N ALA A 399 -16.23 -25.21 2.72
CA ALA A 399 -15.09 -26.12 2.67
C ALA A 399 -13.79 -25.36 2.41
N LEU A 400 -12.64 -25.94 2.78
CA LEU A 400 -11.36 -25.43 2.31
C LEU A 400 -11.24 -25.69 0.81
N THR A 401 -10.72 -24.69 0.07
CA THR A 401 -10.29 -24.91 -1.32
C THR A 401 -9.29 -26.06 -1.40
N GLU A 402 -9.31 -26.81 -2.50
CA GLU A 402 -8.36 -27.92 -2.68
C GLU A 402 -6.90 -27.46 -2.57
N ALA A 403 -6.58 -26.29 -3.13
CA ALA A 403 -5.25 -25.70 -3.03
C ALA A 403 -4.82 -25.43 -1.58
N LYS A 404 -5.73 -24.98 -0.71
CA LYS A 404 -5.43 -24.81 0.72
C LYS A 404 -5.37 -26.14 1.44
N ARG A 405 -6.30 -27.07 1.16
CA ARG A 405 -6.32 -28.41 1.74
C ARG A 405 -5.01 -29.14 1.49
N LEU A 406 -4.52 -29.15 0.26
CA LEU A 406 -3.26 -29.78 -0.11
C LEU A 406 -2.08 -29.17 0.65
N LYS A 407 -2.01 -27.83 0.74
CA LYS A 407 -0.96 -27.15 1.53
C LYS A 407 -0.98 -27.54 3.00
N SER A 408 -2.16 -27.62 3.61
CA SER A 408 -2.31 -28.03 5.01
C SER A 408 -1.96 -29.50 5.23
N CYS A 409 -2.22 -30.38 4.26
CA CYS A 409 -1.86 -31.79 4.34
C CYS A 409 -0.37 -32.07 4.12
N THR A 410 0.34 -31.22 3.37
CA THR A 410 1.79 -31.35 3.11
C THR A 410 2.68 -30.66 4.15
N ALA A 411 2.10 -30.01 5.17
CA ALA A 411 2.83 -29.27 6.20
C ALA A 411 3.18 -30.13 7.45
N ASN A 412 3.08 -31.46 7.35
CA ASN A 412 3.51 -32.41 8.39
C ASN A 412 4.87 -33.01 8.08
#